data_AF-A0A1X1ZH93-F1
#
_entry.id   AF-A0A1X1ZH93-F1
#
_cell.length_a   1.000
_cell.length_b   1.000
_cell.length_c   1.000
_cell.angle_alpha   90.00
_cell.angle_beta   90.00
_cell.angle_gamma   90.00
#
_symmetry.space_group_name_H-M   'P 1'
#
loop_
_entity.id
_entity.type
_entity.pdbx_description
1 polymer ?
#
loop_
_entity_poly.entity_id
_entity_poly.type
_entity_poly.pdbx_seq_one_letter_code
_entity_poly.pdbx_strand_id
1 'polypeptide(L)'
;MVAALSNPMNGKRQADVIETAAEAFDRQLLYLAAAFDIYGRRYPLLVDPTRDPKKFRFSLDGAGYVNDHLEKQYDADATAMADVKRLHVYAGVCKVLRNHIHDGILPVDQHPGRSYGNSVNIALNLDLMPELLPGADGRMTQDHYDSLGVWRADPAEVFGAPAVVTDLATAGFTLMGAGLALVEAFTKLIVRNKPKTASAPSPLLGCVQAQPGETEPPPPERAVLYHALFGWHAA
;
A
#
# COMPACT_ATOMS: atom_id res chain seq x y z
N MET A 1 10.74 -7.49 8.41
CA MET A 1 10.84 -6.07 8.77
C MET A 1 10.88 -5.85 10.28
N VAL A 2 9.83 -6.15 11.05
CA VAL A 2 9.82 -5.93 12.52
C VAL A 2 11.02 -6.55 13.23
N ALA A 3 11.40 -7.79 12.86
CA ALA A 3 12.59 -8.44 13.40
C ALA A 3 13.91 -7.71 13.05
N ALA A 4 14.02 -7.09 11.87
CA ALA A 4 15.20 -6.31 11.49
C ALA A 4 15.29 -5.02 12.34
N LEU A 5 14.14 -4.38 12.58
CA LEU A 5 14.02 -3.16 13.37
C LEU A 5 14.17 -3.39 14.88
N SER A 6 14.01 -4.63 15.35
CA SER A 6 14.14 -5.00 16.76
C SER A 6 15.59 -5.27 17.18
N ASN A 7 16.55 -5.22 16.25
CA ASN A 7 17.95 -5.43 16.55
C ASN A 7 18.56 -4.24 17.31
N PRO A 8 19.32 -4.47 18.40
CA PRO A 8 19.91 -3.39 19.18
C PRO A 8 20.96 -2.62 18.37
N MET A 9 20.80 -1.31 18.31
CA MET A 9 21.58 -0.39 17.45
C MET A 9 22.91 0.09 18.08
N ASN A 10 23.64 -0.79 18.78
CA ASN A 10 24.89 -0.39 19.43
C ASN A 10 26.12 -0.59 18.52
N GLY A 11 26.83 0.50 18.22
CA GLY A 11 28.18 0.50 17.62
C GLY A 11 28.25 0.10 16.14
N LYS A 12 29.26 -0.70 15.77
CA LYS A 12 29.62 -1.09 14.37
C LYS A 12 28.54 -1.82 13.56
N ARG A 13 27.38 -2.15 14.15
CA ARG A 13 26.27 -2.89 13.50
C ARG A 13 25.18 -1.98 12.94
N GLN A 14 25.34 -0.66 13.09
CA GLN A 14 24.34 0.32 12.69
C GLN A 14 24.02 0.26 11.19
N ALA A 15 25.05 0.26 10.34
CA ALA A 15 24.91 0.12 8.90
C ALA A 15 24.23 -1.19 8.51
N ASP A 16 24.64 -2.31 9.13
CA ASP A 16 24.04 -3.64 8.89
C ASP A 16 22.54 -3.66 9.22
N VAL A 17 22.10 -2.98 10.29
CA VAL A 17 20.69 -2.90 10.68
C VAL A 17 19.90 -2.06 9.69
N ILE A 18 20.43 -0.91 9.24
CA ILE A 18 19.78 -0.07 8.22
C ILE A 18 19.63 -0.85 6.92
N GLU A 19 20.69 -1.50 6.45
CA GLU A 19 20.68 -2.31 5.23
C GLU A 19 19.66 -3.44 5.34
N THR A 20 19.68 -4.20 6.44
CA THR A 20 18.72 -5.30 6.67
C THR A 20 17.28 -4.79 6.73
N ALA A 21 17.04 -3.63 7.34
CA ALA A 21 15.71 -3.03 7.43
C ALA A 21 15.22 -2.55 6.06
N ALA A 22 16.06 -1.86 5.29
CA ALA A 22 15.77 -1.41 3.93
C ALA A 22 15.49 -2.59 2.99
N GLU A 23 16.30 -3.65 3.04
CA GLU A 23 16.10 -4.85 2.23
C GLU A 23 14.82 -5.60 2.63
N ALA A 24 14.48 -5.65 3.92
CA ALA A 24 13.24 -6.24 4.39
C ALA A 24 12.01 -5.44 3.93
N PHE A 25 12.10 -4.10 3.91
CA PHE A 25 11.06 -3.22 3.40
C PHE A 25 10.89 -3.37 1.88
N ASP A 26 12.00 -3.43 1.13
CA ASP A 26 11.97 -3.70 -0.31
C ASP A 26 11.25 -5.02 -0.63
N ARG A 27 11.59 -6.11 0.08
CA ARG A 27 10.90 -7.40 -0.09
C ARG A 27 9.39 -7.31 0.14
N GLN A 28 8.95 -6.52 1.13
CA GLN A 28 7.52 -6.30 1.37
C GLN A 28 6.85 -5.58 0.20
N LEU A 29 7.48 -4.53 -0.32
CA LEU A 29 6.99 -3.82 -1.50
C LEU A 29 6.93 -4.73 -2.73
N LEU A 30 7.91 -5.63 -2.90
CA LEU A 30 7.91 -6.62 -3.98
C LEU A 30 6.70 -7.57 -3.89
N TYR A 31 6.34 -8.05 -2.69
CA TYR A 31 5.16 -8.91 -2.52
C TYR A 31 3.85 -8.16 -2.83
N LEU A 32 3.73 -6.92 -2.39
CA LEU A 32 2.58 -6.07 -2.70
C LEU A 32 2.47 -5.81 -4.21
N ALA A 33 3.57 -5.42 -4.85
CA ALA A 33 3.62 -5.20 -6.29
C ALA A 33 3.20 -6.45 -7.07
N ALA A 34 3.70 -7.63 -6.69
CA ALA A 34 3.31 -8.89 -7.31
C ALA A 34 1.79 -9.17 -7.17
N ALA A 35 1.23 -8.92 -5.98
CA ALA A 35 -0.22 -9.05 -5.78
C ALA A 35 -0.99 -8.08 -6.68
N PHE A 36 -0.61 -6.79 -6.70
CA PHE A 36 -1.26 -5.77 -7.53
C PHE A 36 -1.18 -6.09 -9.03
N ASP A 37 -0.06 -6.64 -9.49
CA ASP A 37 0.11 -7.09 -10.87
C ASP A 37 -0.86 -8.24 -11.20
N ILE A 38 -0.97 -9.24 -10.32
CA ILE A 38 -1.84 -10.41 -10.54
C ILE A 38 -3.30 -9.96 -10.63
N TYR A 39 -3.78 -9.18 -9.67
CA TYR A 39 -5.16 -8.68 -9.67
C TYR A 39 -5.41 -7.74 -10.85
N GLY A 40 -4.47 -6.83 -11.11
CA GLY A 40 -4.52 -5.84 -12.18
C GLY A 40 -4.69 -6.47 -13.56
N ARG A 41 -3.92 -7.53 -13.84
CA ARG A 41 -3.94 -8.25 -15.13
C ARG A 41 -5.14 -9.18 -15.24
N ARG A 42 -5.55 -9.81 -14.14
CA ARG A 42 -6.60 -10.83 -14.18
C ARG A 42 -7.98 -10.22 -14.37
N TYR A 43 -8.26 -9.10 -13.71
CA TYR A 43 -9.60 -8.51 -13.71
C TYR A 43 -10.15 -8.19 -15.11
N PRO A 44 -9.41 -7.52 -16.02
CA PRO A 44 -9.91 -7.25 -17.37
C PRO A 44 -10.29 -8.51 -18.16
N LEU A 45 -9.64 -9.64 -17.88
CA LEU A 45 -9.93 -10.96 -18.48
C LEU A 45 -11.13 -11.65 -17.83
N LEU A 46 -11.46 -11.32 -16.57
CA LEU A 46 -12.69 -11.79 -15.94
C LEU A 46 -13.92 -11.08 -16.54
N VAL A 47 -13.79 -9.79 -16.86
CA VAL A 47 -14.86 -9.01 -17.51
C VAL A 47 -15.12 -9.49 -18.94
N ASP A 48 -14.05 -9.83 -19.66
CA ASP A 48 -14.13 -10.33 -21.03
C ASP A 48 -12.98 -11.33 -21.30
N PRO A 49 -13.28 -12.63 -21.31
CA PRO A 49 -12.27 -13.68 -21.46
C PRO A 49 -11.72 -13.80 -22.88
N THR A 50 -12.31 -13.10 -23.87
CA THR A 50 -11.85 -13.14 -25.27
C THR A 50 -10.67 -12.21 -25.54
N ARG A 51 -10.34 -11.34 -24.59
CA ARG A 51 -9.22 -10.40 -24.66
C ARG A 51 -7.87 -11.12 -24.69
N ASP A 52 -6.95 -10.63 -25.51
CA ASP A 52 -5.57 -11.12 -25.57
C ASP A 52 -4.80 -10.77 -24.28
N PRO A 53 -4.41 -11.75 -23.45
CA PRO A 53 -3.69 -11.49 -22.19
C PRO A 53 -2.40 -10.70 -22.37
N LYS A 54 -1.76 -10.76 -23.56
CA LYS A 54 -0.52 -10.02 -23.83
C LYS A 54 -0.75 -8.51 -23.90
N LYS A 55 -1.95 -8.06 -24.24
CA LYS A 55 -2.32 -6.64 -24.38
C LYS A 55 -2.86 -6.02 -23.08
N PHE A 56 -3.19 -6.83 -22.07
CA PHE A 56 -3.77 -6.39 -20.80
C PHE A 56 -2.78 -6.57 -19.63
N ARG A 57 -1.58 -6.00 -19.77
CA ARG A 57 -0.53 -5.99 -18.74
C ARG A 57 -0.67 -4.76 -17.83
N PHE A 58 -1.82 -4.63 -17.18
CA PHE A 58 -2.09 -3.56 -16.23
C PHE A 58 -1.83 -4.04 -14.80
N SER A 59 -1.38 -3.14 -13.94
CA SER A 59 -1.23 -3.41 -12.50
C SER A 59 -2.24 -2.59 -11.72
N LEU A 60 -2.76 -3.16 -10.63
CA LEU A 60 -3.74 -2.52 -9.77
C LEU A 60 -3.19 -1.25 -9.08
N ASP A 61 -1.88 -1.04 -9.04
CA ASP A 61 -1.25 0.18 -8.51
C ASP A 61 -1.11 1.31 -9.56
N GLY A 62 -1.61 1.09 -10.78
CA GLY A 62 -1.56 2.08 -11.85
C GLY A 62 -2.42 3.31 -11.54
N ALA A 63 -1.88 4.52 -11.75
CA ALA A 63 -2.57 5.77 -11.39
C ALA A 63 -3.99 5.88 -11.98
N GLY A 64 -4.17 5.45 -13.23
CA GLY A 64 -5.46 5.43 -13.92
C GLY A 64 -6.30 4.18 -13.68
N TYR A 65 -5.82 3.15 -12.99
CA TYR A 65 -6.46 1.82 -12.98
C TYR A 65 -7.92 1.87 -12.52
N VAL A 66 -8.19 2.59 -11.42
CA VAL A 66 -9.55 2.79 -10.89
C VAL A 66 -10.46 3.43 -11.94
N ASN A 67 -10.04 4.55 -12.52
CA ASN A 67 -10.85 5.30 -13.49
C ASN A 67 -11.01 4.54 -14.80
N ASP A 68 -9.93 3.90 -15.26
CA ASP A 68 -9.87 3.26 -16.57
C ASP A 68 -10.57 1.90 -16.62
N HIS A 69 -10.62 1.19 -15.50
CA HIS A 69 -11.12 -0.19 -15.45
C HIS A 69 -12.28 -0.39 -14.46
N LEU A 70 -12.33 0.32 -13.34
CA LEU A 70 -13.35 0.06 -12.30
C LEU A 70 -14.56 1.00 -12.42
N GLU A 71 -14.35 2.31 -12.55
CA GLU A 71 -15.46 3.28 -12.65
C GLU A 71 -16.30 3.10 -13.91
N LYS A 72 -15.72 2.54 -14.98
CA LYS A 72 -16.46 2.16 -16.20
C LYS A 72 -17.37 0.96 -15.99
N GLN A 73 -17.10 0.14 -14.98
CA GLN A 73 -17.77 -1.14 -14.75
C GLN A 73 -18.72 -1.12 -13.55
N TYR A 74 -18.48 -0.24 -12.58
CA TYR A 74 -19.22 -0.19 -11.32
C TYR A 74 -19.69 1.23 -11.02
N ASP A 75 -20.84 1.36 -10.36
CA ASP A 75 -21.31 2.63 -9.84
C ASP A 75 -20.46 3.11 -8.65
N ALA A 76 -20.55 4.40 -8.33
CA ALA A 76 -19.78 4.99 -7.24
C ALA A 76 -20.18 4.46 -5.85
N ASP A 77 -21.44 4.05 -5.71
CA ASP A 77 -22.05 3.46 -4.52
C ASP A 77 -21.97 1.92 -4.50
N ALA A 78 -21.32 1.31 -5.50
CA ALA A 78 -21.09 -0.14 -5.51
C ALA A 78 -20.34 -0.59 -4.26
N THR A 79 -20.69 -1.78 -3.76
CA THR A 79 -20.11 -2.30 -2.50
C THR A 79 -18.58 -2.36 -2.61
N ALA A 80 -17.89 -1.80 -1.61
CA ALA A 80 -16.42 -1.70 -1.51
C ALA A 80 -15.73 -0.74 -2.49
N MET A 81 -16.46 -0.03 -3.37
CA MET A 81 -15.84 0.93 -4.31
C MET A 81 -15.15 2.09 -3.57
N ALA A 82 -15.79 2.63 -2.52
CA ALA A 82 -15.21 3.70 -1.71
C ALA A 82 -13.88 3.28 -1.05
N ASP A 83 -13.83 2.06 -0.49
CA ASP A 83 -12.61 1.52 0.10
C ASP A 83 -11.52 1.28 -0.93
N VAL A 84 -11.86 0.75 -2.11
CA VAL A 84 -10.90 0.61 -3.21
C VAL A 84 -10.28 1.96 -3.56
N LYS A 85 -11.08 3.02 -3.74
CA LYS A 85 -10.56 4.35 -4.07
C LYS A 85 -9.63 4.89 -2.98
N ARG A 86 -10.05 4.79 -1.72
CA ARG A 86 -9.28 5.24 -0.55
C ARG A 86 -7.94 4.49 -0.43
N LEU A 87 -7.96 3.17 -0.55
CA LEU A 87 -6.79 2.33 -0.33
C LEU A 87 -5.84 2.30 -1.54
N HIS A 88 -6.35 2.53 -2.75
CA HIS A 88 -5.56 2.56 -3.99
C HIS A 88 -4.50 3.68 -3.99
N VAL A 89 -4.67 4.72 -3.17
CA VAL A 89 -3.65 5.75 -2.96
C VAL A 89 -2.34 5.14 -2.45
N TYR A 90 -2.41 4.23 -1.46
CA TYR A 90 -1.24 3.55 -0.92
C TYR A 90 -0.58 2.57 -1.89
N ALA A 91 -1.35 1.97 -2.81
CA ALA A 91 -0.76 1.20 -3.91
C ALA A 91 0.09 2.10 -4.82
N GLY A 92 -0.36 3.32 -5.08
CA GLY A 92 0.43 4.35 -5.77
C GLY A 92 1.73 4.69 -5.04
N VAL A 93 1.69 4.82 -3.71
CA VAL A 93 2.90 5.02 -2.89
C VAL A 93 3.88 3.84 -3.06
N CYS A 94 3.39 2.59 -2.95
CA CYS A 94 4.22 1.40 -3.17
C CYS A 94 4.92 1.43 -4.55
N LYS A 95 4.21 1.88 -5.58
CA LYS A 95 4.75 2.01 -6.94
C LYS A 95 5.89 3.04 -7.02
N VAL A 96 5.70 4.23 -6.46
CA VAL A 96 6.74 5.28 -6.45
C VAL A 96 7.99 4.78 -5.71
N LEU A 97 7.81 4.11 -4.57
CA LEU A 97 8.91 3.53 -3.79
C LEU A 97 9.63 2.43 -4.57
N ARG A 98 8.89 1.52 -5.23
CA ARG A 98 9.48 0.48 -6.07
C ARG A 98 10.23 1.04 -7.27
N ASN A 99 9.76 2.13 -7.88
CA ASN A 99 10.48 2.80 -8.95
C ASN A 99 11.81 3.37 -8.44
N HIS A 100 11.82 3.99 -7.27
CA HIS A 100 13.06 4.48 -6.65
C HIS A 100 14.06 3.35 -6.34
N ILE A 101 13.59 2.15 -5.97
CA ILE A 101 14.44 0.95 -5.82
C ILE A 101 15.00 0.47 -7.16
N HIS A 102 14.23 0.61 -8.25
CA HIS A 102 14.71 0.24 -9.58
C HIS A 102 15.77 1.23 -10.10
N ASP A 103 15.63 2.51 -9.79
CA ASP A 103 16.52 3.58 -10.24
C ASP A 103 17.73 3.80 -9.30
N GLY A 104 17.68 3.26 -8.08
CA GLY A 104 18.72 3.40 -7.08
C GLY A 104 18.40 2.69 -5.76
N ILE A 105 19.11 3.06 -4.69
CA ILE A 105 18.81 2.56 -3.34
C ILE A 105 17.80 3.52 -2.70
N LEU A 106 16.81 2.99 -1.98
CA LEU A 106 15.92 3.85 -1.20
C LEU A 106 16.75 4.71 -0.23
N PRO A 107 16.48 6.02 -0.12
CA PRO A 107 17.18 6.90 0.80
C PRO A 107 16.72 6.67 2.24
N VAL A 108 17.05 5.49 2.77
CA VAL A 108 16.77 5.06 4.13
C VAL A 108 18.02 5.32 4.96
N ASP A 109 17.86 6.14 6.00
CA ASP A 109 18.93 6.43 6.93
C ASP A 109 18.36 6.65 8.33
N GLN A 110 19.23 7.01 9.26
CA GLN A 110 18.90 7.30 10.63
C GLN A 110 18.66 8.78 10.84
N HIS A 111 17.51 9.08 11.43
CA HIS A 111 17.09 10.44 11.71
C HIS A 111 16.69 10.59 13.19
N PRO A 112 16.95 11.77 13.80
CA PRO A 112 16.40 12.09 15.11
C PRO A 112 14.89 11.81 15.16
N GLY A 113 14.48 11.09 16.19
CA GLY A 113 13.11 10.64 16.37
C GLY A 113 12.13 11.78 16.63
N ARG A 114 10.83 11.47 16.52
CA ARG A 114 9.72 12.42 16.75
C ARG A 114 9.62 12.91 18.20
N SER A 115 10.12 12.14 19.15
CA SER A 115 10.01 12.42 20.60
C SER A 115 11.24 13.15 21.11
N TYR A 116 11.04 14.04 22.09
CA TYR A 116 12.14 14.73 22.78
C TYR A 116 13.09 13.72 23.44
N GLY A 117 14.38 13.76 23.09
CA GLY A 117 15.40 12.83 23.60
C GLY A 117 16.45 12.49 22.55
N ASN A 118 17.38 11.59 22.90
CA ASN A 118 18.45 11.12 22.01
C ASN A 118 18.05 9.86 21.21
N SER A 119 16.76 9.69 20.92
CA SER A 119 16.27 8.53 20.15
C SER A 119 16.44 8.77 18.67
N VAL A 120 16.89 7.73 17.95
CA VAL A 120 17.12 7.76 16.50
C VAL A 120 16.25 6.67 15.86
N ASN A 121 15.56 7.03 14.78
CA ASN A 121 14.69 6.13 14.02
C ASN A 121 15.28 5.86 12.64
N ILE A 122 15.01 4.67 12.08
CA ILE A 122 15.30 4.37 10.68
C ILE A 122 14.14 4.92 9.85
N ALA A 123 14.44 5.86 8.97
CA ALA A 123 13.44 6.62 8.24
C ALA A 123 13.81 6.75 6.76
N LEU A 124 12.78 6.86 5.92
CA LEU A 124 12.91 7.15 4.50
C LEU A 124 12.84 8.66 4.27
N ASN A 125 13.80 9.22 3.54
CA ASN A 125 13.81 10.63 3.18
C ASN A 125 12.80 10.91 2.05
N LEU A 126 11.77 11.70 2.36
CA LEU A 126 10.69 12.05 1.44
C LEU A 126 10.99 13.31 0.61
N ASP A 127 11.97 14.13 0.98
CA ASP A 127 12.38 15.28 0.16
C ASP A 127 12.95 14.84 -1.19
N LEU A 128 13.42 13.60 -1.27
CA LEU A 128 13.90 12.96 -2.49
C LEU A 128 12.78 12.31 -3.32
N MET A 129 11.52 12.41 -2.88
CA MET A 129 10.35 11.79 -3.50
C MET A 129 9.17 12.79 -3.58
N PRO A 130 9.30 13.87 -4.35
CA PRO A 130 8.28 14.92 -4.43
C PRO A 130 6.93 14.40 -4.96
N GLU A 131 6.91 13.25 -5.65
CA GLU A 131 5.68 12.60 -6.13
C GLU A 131 4.79 12.09 -5.00
N LEU A 132 5.34 11.93 -3.79
CA LEU A 132 4.60 11.51 -2.61
C LEU A 132 3.99 12.67 -1.82
N LEU A 133 4.28 13.92 -2.21
CA LEU A 133 3.72 15.08 -1.52
C LEU A 133 2.19 15.14 -1.69
N PRO A 134 1.45 15.56 -0.64
CA PRO A 134 0.01 15.78 -0.75
C PRO A 134 -0.34 16.66 -1.95
N GLY A 135 -1.28 16.20 -2.77
CA GLY A 135 -1.72 16.90 -3.97
C GLY A 135 -0.84 16.73 -5.22
N ALA A 136 0.30 16.05 -5.16
CA ALA A 136 1.19 15.87 -6.32
C ALA A 136 0.52 15.14 -7.50
N ASP A 137 -0.31 14.14 -7.24
CA ASP A 137 -1.07 13.39 -8.25
C ASP A 137 -2.60 13.52 -8.10
N GLY A 138 -3.06 14.42 -7.23
CA GLY A 138 -4.47 14.66 -6.91
C GLY A 138 -5.17 13.59 -6.08
N ARG A 139 -4.51 12.46 -5.76
CA ARG A 139 -5.10 11.35 -4.97
C ARG A 139 -4.57 11.33 -3.54
N MET A 140 -3.29 11.66 -3.36
CA MET A 140 -2.66 11.73 -2.04
C MET A 140 -3.17 12.94 -1.24
N THR A 141 -3.80 12.71 -0.10
CA THR A 141 -4.27 13.75 0.84
C THR A 141 -3.28 13.90 1.99
N GLN A 142 -3.44 14.95 2.81
CA GLN A 142 -2.64 15.10 4.02
C GLN A 142 -2.83 13.93 4.98
N ASP A 143 -4.07 13.46 5.19
CA ASP A 143 -4.34 12.31 6.06
C ASP A 143 -3.63 11.03 5.60
N HIS A 144 -3.60 10.78 4.29
CA HIS A 144 -2.87 9.64 3.73
C HIS A 144 -1.36 9.75 4.02
N TYR A 145 -0.82 10.96 3.85
CA TYR A 145 0.59 11.27 4.08
C TYR A 145 0.97 11.14 5.56
N ASP A 146 0.18 11.71 6.46
CA ASP A 146 0.43 11.64 7.91
C ASP A 146 0.37 10.20 8.44
N SER A 147 -0.50 9.37 7.85
CA SER A 147 -0.63 7.94 8.17
C SER A 147 0.63 7.11 7.84
N LEU A 148 1.53 7.61 6.99
CA LEU A 148 2.83 6.98 6.73
C LEU A 148 3.81 7.18 7.89
N GLY A 149 3.50 8.07 8.83
CA GLY A 149 4.38 8.40 9.94
C GLY A 149 5.41 9.46 9.57
N VAL A 150 5.00 10.49 8.83
CA VAL A 150 5.87 11.59 8.38
C VAL A 150 6.19 12.60 9.48
N TRP A 151 7.43 13.06 9.58
CA TRP A 151 7.80 14.23 10.38
C TRP A 151 8.95 15.00 9.73
N ARG A 152 9.16 16.22 10.19
CA ARG A 152 10.38 16.98 9.89
C ARG A 152 11.44 16.62 10.93
N ALA A 153 12.49 15.94 10.50
CA ALA A 153 13.62 15.58 11.34
C ALA A 153 14.65 16.72 11.41
N ASP A 154 15.20 16.92 12.60
CA ASP A 154 16.38 17.75 12.77
C ASP A 154 17.59 17.13 12.04
N PRO A 155 18.56 17.96 11.61
CA PRO A 155 19.74 17.45 10.94
C PRO A 155 20.56 16.54 11.86
N ALA A 156 21.02 15.41 11.32
CA ALA A 156 21.95 14.51 12.04
C ALA A 156 23.36 15.13 12.20
N GLU A 157 23.72 16.07 11.32
CA GLU A 157 25.01 16.78 11.33
C GLU A 157 24.88 18.20 11.90
N VAL A 158 25.95 18.69 12.53
CA VAL A 158 25.99 19.99 13.26
C VAL A 158 25.62 21.21 12.40
N PHE A 159 25.68 21.09 11.07
CA PHE A 159 25.25 22.13 10.11
C PHE A 159 24.36 21.58 8.99
N GLY A 160 23.74 20.42 9.20
CA GLY A 160 22.86 19.83 8.20
C GLY A 160 21.56 20.62 8.02
N ALA A 161 20.86 20.36 6.92
CA ALA A 161 19.50 20.85 6.72
C ALA A 161 18.47 19.88 7.35
N PRO A 162 17.37 20.39 7.93
CA PRO A 162 16.23 19.54 8.29
C PRO A 162 15.68 18.83 7.06
N ALA A 163 15.22 17.59 7.24
CA ALA A 163 14.64 16.78 6.18
C ALA A 163 13.23 16.32 6.55
N VAL A 164 12.36 16.18 5.57
CA VAL A 164 11.05 15.52 5.76
C VAL A 164 11.24 14.02 5.55
N VAL A 165 10.92 13.25 6.58
CA VAL A 165 11.18 11.80 6.60
C VAL A 165 9.96 11.04 7.09
N THR A 166 9.89 9.75 6.75
CA THR A 166 8.83 8.85 7.24
C THR A 166 9.41 7.63 7.92
N ASP A 167 8.78 7.19 9.00
CA ASP A 167 9.31 6.13 9.84
C ASP A 167 9.17 4.81 9.09
N LEU A 168 10.28 4.10 8.88
CA LEU A 168 10.28 2.93 8.00
C LEU A 168 9.35 1.82 8.52
N ALA A 169 9.25 1.68 9.85
CA ALA A 169 8.38 0.70 10.48
C ALA A 169 6.90 1.04 10.25
N THR A 170 6.54 2.30 10.50
CA THR A 170 5.18 2.83 10.33
C THR A 170 4.77 2.77 8.86
N ALA A 171 5.64 3.23 7.95
CA ALA A 171 5.39 3.15 6.52
C ALA A 171 5.19 1.70 6.05
N GLY A 172 6.09 0.77 6.44
CA GLY A 172 5.95 -0.64 6.07
C GLY A 172 4.69 -1.29 6.62
N PHE A 173 4.30 -0.93 7.85
CA PHE A 173 3.06 -1.41 8.44
C PHE A 173 1.83 -0.87 7.70
N THR A 174 1.76 0.44 7.49
CA THR A 174 0.66 1.11 6.81
C THR A 174 0.51 0.59 5.38
N LEU A 175 1.60 0.48 4.62
CA LEU A 175 1.56 0.01 3.23
C LEU A 175 1.16 -1.46 3.13
N MET A 176 1.66 -2.33 4.03
CA MET A 176 1.25 -3.74 4.05
C MET A 176 -0.23 -3.89 4.41
N GLY A 177 -0.69 -3.20 5.46
CA GLY A 177 -2.08 -3.23 5.88
C GLY A 177 -3.02 -2.68 4.82
N ALA A 178 -2.71 -1.51 4.26
CA ALA A 178 -3.51 -0.88 3.22
C ALA A 178 -3.51 -1.70 1.91
N GLY A 179 -2.37 -2.29 1.54
CA GLY A 179 -2.27 -3.14 0.35
C GLY A 179 -3.10 -4.41 0.44
N LEU A 180 -3.10 -5.08 1.60
CA LEU A 180 -3.94 -6.25 1.84
C LEU A 180 -5.43 -5.88 1.90
N ALA A 181 -5.76 -4.79 2.59
CA ALA A 181 -7.13 -4.27 2.62
C ALA A 181 -7.62 -3.86 1.22
N LEU A 182 -6.74 -3.34 0.36
CA LEU A 182 -7.08 -3.03 -1.03
C LEU A 182 -7.42 -4.30 -1.81
N VAL A 183 -6.61 -5.35 -1.69
CA VAL A 183 -6.86 -6.64 -2.34
C VAL A 183 -8.19 -7.22 -1.87
N GLU A 184 -8.49 -7.13 -0.58
CA GLU A 184 -9.76 -7.56 -0.01
C GLU A 184 -10.94 -6.73 -0.55
N ALA A 185 -10.85 -5.40 -0.49
CA ALA A 185 -11.88 -4.49 -0.98
C ALA A 185 -12.13 -4.68 -2.48
N PHE A 186 -11.06 -4.85 -3.27
CA PHE A 186 -11.14 -5.16 -4.68
C PHE A 186 -11.84 -6.49 -4.93
N THR A 187 -11.51 -7.53 -4.15
CA THR A 187 -12.16 -8.83 -4.24
C THR A 187 -13.65 -8.71 -3.91
N LYS A 188 -14.01 -8.01 -2.84
CA LYS A 188 -15.41 -7.73 -2.46
C LYS A 188 -16.15 -7.00 -3.58
N LEU A 189 -15.52 -5.98 -4.18
CA LEU A 189 -16.09 -5.24 -5.30
C LEU A 189 -16.46 -6.17 -6.45
N ILE A 190 -15.53 -7.04 -6.88
CA ILE A 190 -15.76 -7.89 -8.06
C ILE A 190 -16.70 -9.07 -7.79
N VAL A 191 -16.71 -9.65 -6.59
CA VAL A 191 -17.59 -10.80 -6.27
C VAL A 191 -18.99 -10.37 -5.86
N ARG A 192 -19.17 -9.16 -5.34
CA ARG A 192 -20.49 -8.66 -4.90
C ARG A 192 -21.24 -7.82 -5.92
N ASN A 193 -20.54 -7.30 -6.93
CA ASN A 193 -21.16 -6.42 -7.92
C ASN A 193 -21.00 -7.00 -9.34
N LYS A 194 -22.07 -6.97 -10.13
CA LYS A 194 -22.01 -7.33 -11.55
C LYS A 194 -21.49 -6.15 -12.36
N PRO A 195 -20.50 -6.34 -13.25
CA PRO A 195 -19.99 -5.27 -14.09
C PRO A 195 -21.02 -4.85 -15.14
N LYS A 196 -21.13 -3.54 -15.40
CA LYS A 196 -22.11 -2.95 -16.34
C LYS A 196 -21.95 -3.38 -17.78
N THR A 197 -20.71 -3.49 -18.26
CA THR A 197 -20.42 -3.64 -19.71
C THR A 197 -19.76 -4.97 -20.06
N ALA A 198 -19.89 -5.98 -19.20
CA ALA A 198 -19.29 -7.28 -19.43
C ALA A 198 -20.06 -8.06 -20.51
N SER A 199 -19.42 -8.31 -21.64
CA SER A 199 -19.99 -9.05 -22.79
C SER A 199 -20.14 -10.54 -22.51
N ALA A 200 -19.19 -11.14 -21.77
CA ALA A 200 -19.19 -12.54 -21.37
C ALA A 200 -18.47 -12.71 -20.01
N PRO A 201 -19.03 -12.18 -18.90
CA PRO A 201 -18.35 -12.16 -17.62
C PRO A 201 -18.08 -13.57 -17.08
N SER A 202 -16.93 -13.72 -16.42
CA SER A 202 -16.66 -14.87 -15.56
C SER A 202 -17.79 -15.06 -14.53
N PRO A 203 -18.17 -16.31 -14.21
CA PRO A 203 -19.20 -16.59 -13.20
C PRO A 203 -18.79 -16.15 -11.79
N LEU A 204 -17.52 -15.77 -11.57
CA LEU A 204 -17.05 -15.20 -10.31
C LEU A 204 -17.51 -13.76 -10.09
N LEU A 205 -17.90 -13.05 -11.16
CA LEU A 205 -18.27 -11.64 -11.07
C LEU A 205 -19.71 -11.48 -10.59
N GLY A 206 -19.90 -10.83 -9.44
CA GLY A 206 -21.21 -10.66 -8.81
C GLY A 206 -21.85 -11.99 -8.35
N CYS A 207 -21.03 -13.01 -8.02
CA CYS A 207 -21.52 -14.32 -7.58
C CYS A 207 -22.02 -14.34 -6.13
N VAL A 208 -21.64 -13.36 -5.32
CA VAL A 208 -22.10 -13.21 -3.94
C VAL A 208 -23.12 -12.07 -3.88
N GLN A 209 -24.39 -12.41 -3.74
CA GLN A 209 -25.43 -11.42 -3.49
C GLN A 209 -25.61 -11.28 -1.97
N ALA A 210 -25.21 -10.14 -1.41
CA ALA A 210 -25.60 -9.79 -0.05
C ALA A 210 -27.07 -9.39 -0.04
N GLN A 211 -27.87 -10.00 0.84
CA GLN A 211 -29.26 -9.59 1.01
C GLN A 211 -29.33 -8.21 1.70
N PRO A 212 -30.39 -7.42 1.46
CA PRO A 212 -30.58 -6.16 2.18
C PRO A 212 -30.55 -6.37 3.70
N GLY A 213 -29.63 -5.70 4.39
CA GLY A 213 -29.45 -5.82 5.84
C GLY A 213 -28.49 -6.94 6.28
N GLU A 214 -27.95 -7.72 5.34
CA GLU A 214 -26.94 -8.73 5.64
C GLU A 214 -25.60 -8.06 5.90
N THR A 215 -25.15 -8.10 7.15
CA THR A 215 -23.81 -7.66 7.53
C THR A 215 -22.80 -8.75 7.21
N GLU A 216 -21.58 -8.36 6.86
CA GLU A 216 -20.48 -9.29 6.70
C GLU A 216 -20.33 -10.15 7.96
N PRO A 217 -20.30 -11.50 7.84
CA PRO A 217 -20.11 -12.34 8.99
C PRO A 217 -18.79 -11.98 9.68
N PRO A 218 -18.74 -12.03 11.01
CA PRO A 218 -17.52 -11.71 11.72
C PRO A 218 -16.39 -12.62 11.24
N PRO A 219 -15.15 -12.11 11.16
CA PRO A 219 -14.01 -12.91 10.77
C PRO A 219 -13.90 -14.14 11.68
N PRO A 220 -13.54 -15.32 11.13
CA PRO A 220 -13.28 -16.51 11.94
C PRO A 220 -12.25 -16.22 13.04
N GLU A 221 -12.35 -16.87 14.20
CA GLU A 221 -11.44 -16.63 15.35
C GLU A 221 -9.95 -16.66 14.95
N ARG A 222 -9.59 -17.57 14.04
CA ARG A 222 -8.21 -17.67 13.52
C ARG A 222 -7.78 -16.43 12.74
N ALA A 223 -8.68 -15.83 11.96
CA ALA A 223 -8.41 -14.58 11.26
C ALA A 223 -8.29 -13.42 12.27
N VAL A 224 -9.14 -13.38 13.31
CA VAL A 224 -9.03 -12.40 14.40
C VAL A 224 -7.68 -12.51 15.11
N LEU A 225 -7.23 -13.73 15.42
CA LEU A 225 -5.92 -13.97 16.02
C LEU A 225 -4.78 -13.47 15.13
N TYR A 226 -4.81 -13.79 13.83
CA TYR A 226 -3.78 -13.33 12.91
C TYR A 226 -3.78 -11.81 12.76
N HIS A 227 -4.96 -11.20 12.71
CA HIS A 227 -5.11 -9.75 12.69
C HIS A 227 -4.46 -9.12 13.93
N ALA A 228 -4.74 -9.65 15.13
CA ALA A 228 -4.12 -9.17 16.37
C ALA A 228 -2.59 -9.35 16.37
N LEU A 229 -2.07 -10.50 15.92
CA LEU A 229 -0.64 -10.77 15.84
C LEU A 229 0.10 -9.83 14.88
N PHE A 230 -0.56 -9.42 13.80
CA PHE A 230 -0.03 -8.48 12.82
C PHE A 230 -0.52 -7.05 13.05
N GLY A 231 -1.12 -6.73 14.20
CA GLY A 231 -1.59 -5.39 14.54
C GLY A 231 -2.71 -4.83 13.65
N TRP A 232 -3.34 -5.64 12.80
CA TRP A 232 -4.46 -5.24 11.95
C TRP A 232 -5.73 -5.11 12.78
N HIS A 233 -5.90 -3.96 13.42
CA HIS A 233 -7.12 -3.64 14.13
C HIS A 233 -8.11 -3.03 13.11
N ALA A 234 -9.39 -3.40 13.20
CA ALA A 234 -10.43 -2.69 12.48
C ALA A 234 -10.41 -1.22 12.94
N ALA A 235 -10.32 -0.30 11.98
CA ALA A 235 -10.37 1.13 12.24
C ALA A 235 -11.77 1.57 12.69
#